data_AF-A0A956GNV9-F1
#
_entry.id   AF-A0A956GNV9-F1
#
_cell.length_a   1.000
_cell.length_b   1.000
_cell.length_c   1.000
_cell.angle_alpha   90.00
_cell.angle_beta   90.00
_cell.angle_gamma   90.00
#
_symmetry.space_group_name_H-M   'P 1'
#
loop_
_entity.id
_entity.type
_entity.pdbx_description
1 polymer ?
#
loop_
_entity_poly.entity_id
_entity_poly.type
_entity_poly.pdbx_seq_one_letter_code
_entity_poly.pdbx_strand_id
1 'polypeptide(L)'
;MLGLAMAACSPGSVGGDDTVAGDDGLPELALCEAQLNVSGTFAPEGTPPTPDLGCVPQGTWTVTMAVADAGTCGDVPALSTHVYTVTGEGRDEIVTYNDPATGEEVTVGVHSGGNGECEGSFEHIWAAPEGYHVLLLKPYFEPGTQVMLGSGSYQLWSAHP
;
A
#
# COMPACT_ATOMS: atom_id res chain seq x y z
N MET A 1 4.64 27.56 -55.32
CA MET A 1 5.32 28.27 -54.23
C MET A 1 4.26 29.01 -53.42
N LEU A 2 3.86 28.44 -52.29
CA LEU A 2 3.02 29.10 -51.29
C LEU A 2 3.82 29.06 -49.99
N GLY A 3 4.20 30.22 -49.48
CA GLY A 3 4.96 30.37 -48.25
C GLY A 3 4.03 30.30 -47.04
N LEU A 4 4.38 29.45 -46.07
CA LEU A 4 3.83 29.53 -44.72
C LEU A 4 4.71 30.47 -43.90
N ALA A 5 4.10 31.54 -43.38
CA ALA A 5 4.69 32.43 -42.40
C ALA A 5 4.74 31.73 -41.03
N MET A 6 5.93 31.67 -40.41
CA MET A 6 6.06 31.25 -39.02
C MET A 6 5.67 32.41 -38.10
N ALA A 7 4.66 32.20 -37.25
CA ALA A 7 4.37 33.07 -36.14
C ALA A 7 5.44 32.85 -35.05
N ALA A 8 6.21 33.89 -34.75
CA ALA A 8 7.11 33.94 -33.61
C ALA A 8 6.28 34.16 -32.33
N CYS A 9 6.09 33.12 -31.53
CA CYS A 9 5.69 33.27 -30.14
C CYS A 9 6.96 33.42 -29.30
N SER A 10 7.23 34.63 -28.81
CA SER A 10 8.17 34.85 -27.72
C SER A 10 7.73 34.04 -26.50
N PRO A 11 8.55 33.15 -25.93
CA PRO A 11 8.35 32.71 -24.57
C PRO A 11 8.71 33.88 -23.66
N GLY A 12 7.68 34.50 -23.07
CA GLY A 12 7.83 35.50 -22.03
C GLY A 12 8.53 34.89 -20.82
N SER A 13 9.43 35.66 -20.22
CA SER A 13 9.99 35.38 -18.91
C SER A 13 8.87 35.39 -17.87
N VAL A 14 8.46 34.21 -17.42
CA VAL A 14 7.75 34.06 -16.15
C VAL A 14 8.81 33.94 -15.06
N GLY A 15 9.11 35.09 -14.45
CA GLY A 15 9.60 35.08 -13.08
C GLY A 15 8.46 34.57 -12.20
N GLY A 16 8.67 33.41 -11.60
CA GLY A 16 7.77 32.77 -10.66
C GLY A 16 8.65 31.86 -9.83
N ASP A 17 9.12 32.44 -8.73
CA ASP A 17 9.76 31.75 -7.63
C ASP A 17 8.77 30.74 -7.06
N ASP A 18 8.74 29.54 -7.65
CA ASP A 18 8.08 28.38 -7.09
C ASP A 18 9.14 27.52 -6.41
N THR A 19 9.85 28.10 -5.43
CA THR A 19 10.16 27.30 -4.24
C THR A 19 8.82 26.95 -3.62
N VAL A 20 8.21 25.86 -4.07
CA VAL A 20 7.23 25.14 -3.27
C VAL A 20 8.04 24.55 -2.13
N ALA A 21 8.27 25.36 -1.11
CA ALA A 21 8.53 24.91 0.24
C ALA A 21 7.26 24.20 0.71
N GLY A 22 7.04 22.99 0.20
CA GLY A 22 6.30 21.95 0.88
C GLY A 22 7.28 21.27 1.81
N ASP A 23 7.67 22.00 2.85
CA ASP A 23 8.29 21.48 4.05
C ASP A 23 7.22 20.66 4.80
N ASP A 24 6.83 19.53 4.21
CA ASP A 24 6.36 18.43 5.01
C ASP A 24 7.66 17.93 5.65
N GLY A 25 7.97 18.45 6.85
CA GLY A 25 9.19 18.20 7.62
C GLY A 25 9.38 16.75 8.07
N LEU A 26 8.91 15.83 7.25
CA LEU A 26 9.13 14.41 7.28
C LEU A 26 10.51 14.14 6.67
N PRO A 27 11.34 13.32 7.30
CA PRO A 27 12.64 12.96 6.72
C PRO A 27 12.43 12.42 5.30
N GLU A 28 13.26 12.83 4.34
CA GLU A 28 13.19 12.35 2.95
C GLU A 28 13.31 10.82 2.80
N LEU A 29 13.73 10.09 3.85
CA LEU A 29 14.00 8.66 3.81
C LEU A 29 13.64 7.97 5.13
N ALA A 30 13.16 6.74 5.04
CA ALA A 30 13.02 5.84 6.19
C ALA A 30 14.36 5.68 6.92
N LEU A 31 14.32 5.65 8.25
CA LEU A 31 15.47 5.37 9.12
C LEU A 31 16.05 3.98 8.86
N CYS A 32 15.19 3.01 8.55
CA CYS A 32 15.59 1.68 8.09
C CYS A 32 14.51 1.05 7.22
N GLU A 33 14.91 0.05 6.43
CA GLU A 33 14.00 -0.76 5.62
C GLU A 33 14.40 -2.25 5.67
N ALA A 34 13.39 -3.12 5.73
CA ALA A 34 13.51 -4.57 5.66
C ALA A 34 12.50 -5.14 4.65
N GLN A 35 12.85 -6.25 4.00
CA GLN A 35 11.99 -6.97 3.07
C GLN A 35 11.24 -8.10 3.78
N LEU A 36 9.97 -8.27 3.40
CA LEU A 36 9.04 -9.22 4.01
C LEU A 36 8.51 -10.20 2.97
N ASN A 37 8.38 -11.46 3.37
CA ASN A 37 7.51 -12.42 2.71
C ASN A 37 6.13 -12.33 3.34
N VAL A 38 5.10 -12.34 2.50
CA VAL A 38 3.70 -12.32 2.92
C VAL A 38 3.06 -13.65 2.58
N SER A 39 2.31 -14.19 3.52
CA SER A 39 1.49 -15.38 3.37
C SER A 39 0.18 -15.19 4.11
N GLY A 40 -0.84 -15.97 3.81
CA GLY A 40 -2.10 -15.76 4.49
C GLY A 40 -3.26 -16.53 3.90
N THR A 41 -4.44 -16.16 4.37
CA THR A 41 -5.71 -16.72 3.89
C THR A 41 -6.79 -15.66 3.78
N PHE A 42 -7.75 -15.90 2.89
CA PHE A 42 -8.98 -15.11 2.79
C PHE A 42 -10.21 -15.97 3.03
N ALA A 43 -11.04 -15.54 3.97
CA ALA A 43 -12.34 -16.12 4.24
C ALA A 43 -13.43 -15.16 3.74
N PRO A 44 -14.07 -15.41 2.59
CA PRO A 44 -15.15 -14.57 2.09
C PRO A 44 -16.35 -14.62 3.02
N GLU A 45 -17.10 -13.52 3.11
CA GLU A 45 -18.40 -13.56 3.77
C GLU A 45 -19.42 -14.32 2.91
N GLY A 46 -20.06 -15.34 3.49
CA GLY A 46 -21.11 -16.10 2.81
C GLY A 46 -20.60 -17.15 1.81
N THR A 47 -21.20 -17.21 0.61
CA THR A 47 -20.80 -18.18 -0.41
C THR A 47 -19.53 -17.68 -1.10
N PRO A 48 -18.46 -18.49 -1.22
CA PRO A 48 -17.25 -18.07 -1.90
C PRO A 48 -17.55 -17.51 -3.29
N PRO A 49 -16.91 -16.40 -3.68
CA PRO A 49 -17.13 -15.82 -4.99
C PRO A 49 -16.80 -16.86 -6.06
N THR A 50 -17.69 -16.99 -7.03
CA THR A 50 -17.40 -17.80 -8.22
C THR A 50 -16.36 -17.06 -9.07
N PRO A 51 -15.49 -17.76 -9.83
CA PRO A 51 -14.41 -17.11 -10.59
C PRO A 51 -14.87 -16.00 -11.56
N ASP A 52 -16.13 -16.03 -12.01
CA ASP A 52 -16.79 -15.02 -12.86
C ASP A 52 -17.16 -13.72 -12.11
N LEU A 53 -17.26 -13.77 -10.77
CA LEU A 53 -17.47 -12.59 -9.93
C LEU A 53 -16.19 -11.75 -9.76
N GLY A 54 -15.05 -12.25 -10.22
CA GLY A 54 -13.75 -11.59 -10.05
C GLY A 54 -13.36 -11.52 -8.57
N CYS A 55 -12.59 -10.49 -8.23
CA CYS A 55 -12.14 -10.27 -6.86
C CYS A 55 -13.23 -9.66 -6.02
N VAL A 56 -13.61 -10.38 -4.96
CA VAL A 56 -14.51 -9.86 -3.93
C VAL A 56 -13.66 -9.58 -2.70
N PRO A 57 -13.45 -8.31 -2.33
CA PRO A 57 -12.60 -7.95 -1.20
C PRO A 57 -13.26 -8.25 0.14
N GLN A 58 -14.59 -8.42 0.15
CA GLN A 58 -15.39 -8.60 1.35
C GLN A 58 -15.10 -9.93 2.05
N GLY A 59 -14.58 -9.83 3.26
CA GLY A 59 -14.23 -10.99 4.06
C GLY A 59 -13.17 -10.72 5.09
N THR A 60 -12.70 -11.80 5.70
CA THR A 60 -11.61 -11.76 6.66
C THR A 60 -10.30 -12.13 5.99
N TRP A 61 -9.35 -11.21 6.01
CA TRP A 61 -8.00 -11.36 5.50
C TRP A 61 -7.09 -11.66 6.67
N THR A 62 -6.44 -12.83 6.67
CA THR A 62 -5.40 -13.17 7.64
C THR A 62 -4.06 -13.05 6.96
N VAL A 63 -3.26 -12.07 7.36
CA VAL A 63 -1.98 -11.72 6.74
C VAL A 63 -0.86 -12.05 7.73
N THR A 64 -0.01 -12.98 7.36
CA THR A 64 1.20 -13.38 8.10
C THR A 64 2.41 -12.86 7.36
N MET A 65 3.29 -12.15 8.08
CA MET A 65 4.53 -11.63 7.52
C MET A 65 5.71 -12.35 8.15
N ALA A 66 6.75 -12.56 7.36
CA ALA A 66 8.03 -13.05 7.85
C ALA A 66 9.13 -12.18 7.26
N VAL A 67 10.14 -11.85 8.07
CA VAL A 67 11.31 -11.12 7.59
C VAL A 67 12.06 -11.99 6.59
N ALA A 68 12.11 -11.55 5.34
CA ALA A 68 12.87 -12.18 4.27
C ALA A 68 14.32 -11.70 4.30
N ASP A 69 14.50 -10.40 4.50
CA ASP A 69 15.80 -9.74 4.64
C ASP A 69 15.64 -8.55 5.61
N ALA A 70 16.48 -8.46 6.63
CA ALA A 70 16.44 -7.36 7.59
C ALA A 70 16.95 -6.03 6.99
N GLY A 71 17.66 -6.08 5.86
CA GLY A 71 18.14 -4.89 5.17
C GLY A 71 19.01 -4.00 6.07
N THR A 72 18.59 -2.75 6.25
CA THR A 72 19.28 -1.78 7.12
C THR A 72 18.72 -1.73 8.53
N CYS A 73 17.64 -2.46 8.83
CA CYS A 73 17.07 -2.52 10.15
C CYS A 73 17.93 -3.40 11.07
N GLY A 74 18.37 -2.83 12.20
CA GLY A 74 19.13 -3.57 13.21
C GLY A 74 18.29 -4.67 13.88
N ASP A 75 17.03 -4.36 14.16
CA ASP A 75 16.00 -5.30 14.61
C ASP A 75 14.68 -4.96 13.90
N VAL A 76 14.09 -5.95 13.23
CA VAL A 76 12.71 -5.83 12.71
C VAL A 76 11.78 -6.34 13.82
N PRO A 77 10.71 -5.62 14.17
CA PRO A 77 9.73 -6.10 15.14
C PRO A 77 9.24 -7.51 14.80
N ALA A 78 8.79 -8.27 15.79
CA ALA A 78 8.16 -9.57 15.55
C ALA A 78 6.81 -9.38 14.84
N LEU A 79 6.85 -9.29 13.51
CA LEU A 79 5.69 -9.26 12.65
C LEU A 79 5.13 -10.67 12.63
N SER A 80 3.95 -10.87 13.23
CA SER A 80 3.37 -12.22 13.36
C SER A 80 2.23 -12.38 12.39
N THR A 81 1.04 -11.92 12.76
CA THR A 81 -0.17 -12.06 11.97
C THR A 81 -1.09 -10.89 12.26
N HIS A 82 -1.65 -10.30 11.22
CA HIS A 82 -2.76 -9.37 11.34
C HIS A 82 -4.02 -9.94 10.70
N VAL A 83 -5.16 -9.57 11.26
CA VAL A 83 -6.47 -9.98 10.77
C VAL A 83 -7.24 -8.72 10.43
N TYR A 84 -7.64 -8.59 9.17
CA TYR A 84 -8.40 -7.46 8.66
C TYR A 84 -9.79 -7.92 8.23
N THR A 85 -10.82 -7.23 8.71
CA THR A 85 -12.17 -7.40 8.19
C THR A 85 -12.41 -6.32 7.17
N VAL A 86 -12.48 -6.71 5.90
CA VAL A 86 -12.72 -5.81 4.78
C VAL A 86 -14.19 -5.89 4.44
N THR A 87 -14.87 -4.74 4.47
CA THR A 87 -16.28 -4.60 4.07
C THR A 87 -16.33 -3.78 2.79
N GLY A 88 -17.12 -4.21 1.81
CA GLY A 88 -17.16 -3.57 0.50
C GLY A 88 -17.91 -4.41 -0.52
N GLU A 89 -18.15 -3.85 -1.70
CA GLU A 89 -18.82 -4.54 -2.82
C GLU A 89 -18.03 -4.42 -4.13
N GLY A 90 -16.92 -3.67 -4.14
CA GLY A 90 -16.19 -3.30 -5.35
C GLY A 90 -15.10 -4.29 -5.74
N ARG A 91 -14.83 -4.39 -7.05
CA ARG A 91 -13.65 -5.09 -7.62
C ARG A 91 -12.37 -4.24 -7.56
N ASP A 92 -12.54 -2.95 -7.23
CA ASP A 92 -11.53 -1.93 -7.03
C ASP A 92 -11.98 -1.09 -5.85
N GLU A 93 -11.43 -1.33 -4.68
CA GLU A 93 -11.86 -0.66 -3.45
C GLU A 93 -10.66 -0.31 -2.59
N ILE A 94 -10.71 0.88 -1.97
CA ILE A 94 -9.74 1.33 -0.98
C ILE A 94 -10.52 1.49 0.33
N VAL A 95 -10.16 0.70 1.32
CA VAL A 95 -10.71 0.75 2.67
C VAL A 95 -9.66 1.34 3.59
N THR A 96 -9.97 2.48 4.20
CA THR A 96 -9.10 3.12 5.19
C THR A 96 -9.74 3.03 6.57
N TYR A 97 -8.96 2.55 7.54
CA TYR A 97 -9.28 2.50 8.96
C TYR A 97 -8.27 3.36 9.71
N ASN A 98 -8.78 4.27 10.55
CA ASN A 98 -7.96 5.10 11.43
C ASN A 98 -8.49 4.94 12.85
N ASP A 99 -7.64 4.51 13.78
CA ASP A 99 -7.95 4.51 15.21
C ASP A 99 -7.34 5.75 15.88
N PRO A 100 -8.14 6.78 16.19
CA PRO A 100 -7.63 7.99 16.83
C PRO A 100 -7.14 7.75 18.27
N ALA A 101 -7.47 6.64 18.91
CA ALA A 101 -7.02 6.32 20.27
C ALA A 101 -5.58 5.78 20.28
N THR A 102 -5.17 5.05 19.25
CA THR A 102 -3.83 4.47 19.11
C THR A 102 -2.96 5.22 18.10
N GLY A 103 -3.56 6.01 17.20
CA GLY A 103 -2.87 6.60 16.05
C GLY A 103 -2.51 5.56 14.99
N GLU A 104 -3.20 4.42 14.98
CA GLU A 104 -3.02 3.36 13.98
C GLU A 104 -3.82 3.70 12.72
N GLU A 105 -3.16 3.62 11.58
CA GLU A 105 -3.74 3.88 10.25
C GLU A 105 -3.52 2.66 9.37
N VAL A 106 -4.59 2.19 8.74
CA VAL A 106 -4.58 1.03 7.85
C VAL A 106 -5.30 1.39 6.56
N THR A 107 -4.61 1.27 5.43
CA THR A 107 -5.20 1.41 4.10
C THR A 107 -5.07 0.10 3.35
N VAL A 108 -6.21 -0.47 2.95
CA VAL A 108 -6.30 -1.71 2.17
C VAL A 108 -6.88 -1.37 0.80
N GLY A 109 -6.05 -1.45 -0.23
CA GLY A 109 -6.48 -1.45 -1.62
C GLY A 109 -6.67 -2.87 -2.11
N VAL A 110 -7.77 -3.15 -2.80
CA VAL A 110 -7.99 -4.41 -3.51
C VAL A 110 -8.29 -4.10 -4.96
N HIS A 111 -7.58 -4.78 -5.85
CA HIS A 111 -7.66 -4.59 -7.29
C HIS A 111 -7.85 -5.93 -8.00
N SER A 112 -8.80 -5.95 -8.93
CA SER A 112 -8.96 -7.05 -9.86
C SER A 112 -8.02 -6.86 -11.06
N GLY A 113 -6.87 -7.54 -11.05
CA GLY A 113 -6.08 -7.72 -12.27
C GLY A 113 -6.95 -8.34 -13.35
N GLY A 114 -6.88 -7.83 -14.59
CA GLY A 114 -7.80 -8.16 -15.69
C GLY A 114 -7.91 -9.63 -16.11
N ASN A 115 -7.25 -10.56 -15.41
CA ASN A 115 -7.28 -12.01 -15.61
C ASN A 115 -7.84 -12.80 -14.40
N GLY A 116 -8.48 -12.15 -13.43
CA GLY A 116 -9.01 -12.81 -12.23
C GLY A 116 -7.97 -13.04 -11.14
N GLU A 117 -6.87 -12.29 -11.18
CA GLU A 117 -5.88 -12.24 -10.11
C GLU A 117 -6.25 -11.12 -9.14
N CYS A 118 -6.46 -11.48 -7.89
CA CYS A 118 -6.80 -10.55 -6.83
C CYS A 118 -5.51 -10.05 -6.20
N GLU A 119 -5.17 -8.81 -6.50
CA GLU A 119 -4.02 -8.12 -5.96
C GLU A 119 -4.50 -7.20 -4.84
N GLY A 120 -3.76 -7.16 -3.74
CA GLY A 120 -3.97 -6.22 -2.66
C GLY A 120 -2.76 -5.30 -2.53
N SER A 121 -3.03 -4.08 -2.08
CA SER A 121 -2.03 -3.20 -1.49
C SER A 121 -2.44 -2.96 -0.05
N PHE A 122 -1.52 -3.19 0.88
CA PHE A 122 -1.79 -3.04 2.29
C PHE A 122 -0.75 -2.11 2.89
N GLU A 123 -1.21 -0.98 3.40
CA GLU A 123 -0.41 -0.01 4.13
C GLU A 123 -0.88 0.02 5.58
N HIS A 124 0.03 -0.14 6.53
CA HIS A 124 -0.29 -0.06 7.94
C HIS A 124 0.79 0.71 8.68
N ILE A 125 0.36 1.81 9.29
CA ILE A 125 1.19 2.76 10.01
C ILE A 125 0.76 2.74 11.48
N TRP A 126 1.73 2.64 12.40
CA TRP A 126 1.49 2.81 13.82
C TRP A 126 2.66 3.50 14.52
N ALA A 127 2.34 4.28 15.55
CA ALA A 127 3.35 4.95 16.37
C ALA A 127 3.99 3.99 17.37
N ALA A 128 5.28 4.21 17.65
CA ALA A 128 6.07 3.51 18.64
C ALA A 128 7.10 4.46 19.29
N PRO A 129 7.76 4.06 20.41
CA PRO A 129 8.72 4.91 21.09
C PRO A 129 9.87 5.43 20.21
N GLU A 130 10.29 4.65 19.21
CA GLU A 130 11.38 4.95 18.28
C GLU A 130 10.96 5.76 17.04
N GLY A 131 9.66 5.88 16.77
CA GLY A 131 9.15 6.51 15.55
C GLY A 131 7.83 5.89 15.06
N TYR A 132 7.62 5.90 13.75
CA TYR A 132 6.46 5.30 13.10
C TYR A 132 6.90 4.06 12.33
N HIS A 133 6.23 2.95 12.61
CA HIS A 133 6.39 1.74 11.85
C HIS A 133 5.44 1.78 10.67
N VAL A 134 5.93 1.34 9.52
CA VAL A 134 5.15 1.27 8.28
C VAL A 134 5.32 -0.10 7.68
N LEU A 135 4.20 -0.76 7.38
CA LEU A 135 4.16 -1.98 6.59
C LEU A 135 3.55 -1.66 5.23
N LEU A 136 4.27 -1.95 4.16
CA LEU A 136 3.81 -1.84 2.78
C LEU A 136 3.79 -3.23 2.17
N LEU A 137 2.63 -3.87 2.11
CA LEU A 137 2.47 -5.24 1.64
C LEU A 137 1.74 -5.26 0.29
N LYS A 138 2.11 -6.24 -0.53
CA LYS A 138 1.52 -6.50 -1.84
C LYS A 138 1.06 -7.96 -1.92
N PRO A 139 0.01 -8.34 -1.17
CA PRO A 139 -0.54 -9.68 -1.26
C PRO A 139 -1.21 -9.91 -2.62
N TYR A 140 -1.23 -11.15 -3.06
CA TYR A 140 -2.07 -11.65 -4.15
C TYR A 140 -2.64 -13.01 -3.78
N PHE A 141 -3.77 -13.37 -4.39
CA PHE A 141 -4.37 -14.69 -4.21
C PHE A 141 -4.03 -15.63 -5.35
N GLU A 142 -3.75 -16.88 -5.00
CA GLU A 142 -3.64 -17.91 -6.02
C GLU A 142 -5.01 -18.17 -6.66
N PRO A 143 -5.10 -18.24 -8.01
CA PRO A 143 -6.36 -18.44 -8.70
C PRO A 143 -7.13 -19.67 -8.20
N GLY A 144 -8.41 -19.48 -7.85
CA GLY A 144 -9.29 -20.55 -7.40
C GLY A 144 -8.98 -21.09 -6.01
N THR A 145 -8.10 -20.44 -5.24
CA THR A 145 -7.83 -20.79 -3.85
C THR A 145 -8.14 -19.63 -2.90
N GLN A 146 -8.07 -19.90 -1.60
CA GLN A 146 -8.12 -18.90 -0.54
C GLN A 146 -6.73 -18.57 0.02
N VAL A 147 -5.67 -19.04 -0.64
CA VAL A 147 -4.29 -18.86 -0.22
C VAL A 147 -3.79 -17.51 -0.72
N MET A 148 -3.26 -16.73 0.21
CA MET A 148 -2.60 -15.47 -0.04
C MET A 148 -1.09 -15.66 -0.01
N LEU A 149 -0.40 -15.07 -0.97
CA LEU A 149 1.05 -14.98 -1.04
C LEU A 149 1.43 -13.54 -1.35
N GLY A 150 2.70 -13.18 -1.22
CA GLY A 150 3.16 -11.88 -1.66
C GLY A 150 4.49 -11.48 -1.03
N SER A 151 4.78 -10.20 -1.17
CA SER A 151 5.95 -9.56 -0.60
C SER A 151 5.56 -8.22 0.03
N GLY A 152 6.42 -7.67 0.85
CA GLY A 152 6.26 -6.32 1.34
C GLY A 152 7.57 -5.76 1.87
N SER A 153 7.48 -4.54 2.41
CA SER A 153 8.56 -3.90 3.15
C SER A 153 8.07 -3.45 4.50
N TYR A 154 8.96 -3.55 5.48
CA TYR A 154 8.86 -2.84 6.74
C TYR A 154 9.76 -1.62 6.68
N GLN A 155 9.27 -0.48 7.13
CA GLN A 155 10.04 0.76 7.25
C GLN A 155 9.85 1.36 8.65
N LEU A 156 10.91 1.99 9.16
CA LEU A 156 10.86 2.82 10.36
C LEU A 156 11.09 4.28 9.98
N TRP A 157 10.22 5.18 10.45
CA TRP A 157 10.30 6.61 10.17
C TRP A 157 10.41 7.41 11.46
N SER A 158 11.17 8.52 11.48
CA SER A 158 11.26 9.37 12.68
C SER A 158 10.06 10.30 12.87
N ALA A 159 9.24 10.47 11.83
CA ALA A 159 8.01 11.24 11.83
C ALA A 159 6.94 10.49 11.03
N HIS A 160 5.68 10.87 11.19
CA HIS A 160 4.57 10.23 10.48
C HIS A 160 4.75 10.44 8.97
N PRO A 161 4.82 9.39 8.13
CA PRO A 161 5.03 9.53 6.69
C PRO A 161 3.86 10.24 5.98
#